data_AF-A0A2W5Z513-F1
#
_entry.id   AF-A0A2W5Z513-F1
#
_cell.length_a   1.000
_cell.length_b   1.000
_cell.length_c   1.000
_cell.angle_alpha   90.00
_cell.angle_beta   90.00
_cell.angle_gamma   90.00
#
_symmetry.space_group_name_H-M   'P 1'
#
loop_
_entity.id
_entity.type
_entity.pdbx_description
1 polymer ?
#
loop_
_entity_poly.entity_id
_entity_poly.type
_entity_poly.pdbx_seq_one_letter_code
_entity_poly.pdbx_strand_id
1 'polypeptide(L)'
;MELIRTAAELFQRGRMYDALEAAQAACERSPKDPQAWRFLARVARHCNLPAAGADAHQRAAKLDPTLRPPFRLSPVQFRLLLAEIAPEEEIQVRPLPSPGQIRAGLLPDAEVARDPGSGRVTLFQDNLEEGSFSLAELLEHVARNLTEVKR
;
A
#
# COMPACT_ATOMS: atom_id res chain seq x y z
N MET A 1 -18.49 -11.25 3.45
CA MET A 1 -18.02 -10.40 4.55
C MET A 1 -17.07 -11.13 5.50
N GLU A 2 -17.39 -12.35 5.98
CA GLU A 2 -16.50 -13.15 6.84
C GLU A 2 -15.08 -13.35 6.26
N LEU A 3 -14.96 -13.78 5.00
CA LEU A 3 -13.65 -14.03 4.37
C LEU A 3 -12.76 -12.78 4.24
N ILE A 4 -13.35 -11.61 3.95
CA ILE A 4 -12.60 -10.34 3.88
C ILE A 4 -12.13 -9.94 5.28
N ARG A 5 -12.96 -10.13 6.32
CA ARG A 5 -12.57 -9.87 7.70
C ARG A 5 -11.39 -10.75 8.11
N THR A 6 -11.45 -12.04 7.80
CA THR A 6 -10.36 -12.99 8.03
C THR A 6 -9.09 -12.59 7.27
N ALA A 7 -9.22 -12.22 5.99
CA ALA A 7 -8.09 -11.73 5.21
C ALA A 7 -7.47 -10.47 5.84
N ALA A 8 -8.30 -9.53 6.32
CA ALA A 8 -7.84 -8.32 7.01
C ALA A 8 -7.13 -8.63 8.33
N GLU A 9 -7.65 -9.55 9.15
CA GLU A 9 -7.00 -9.96 10.38
C GLU A 9 -5.63 -10.61 10.13
N LEU A 10 -5.54 -11.48 9.13
CA LEU A 10 -4.28 -12.11 8.72
C LEU A 10 -3.28 -11.09 8.19
N PHE A 11 -3.76 -10.14 7.38
CA PHE A 11 -2.97 -9.04 6.84
C PHE A 11 -2.37 -8.17 7.94
N GLN A 12 -3.18 -7.77 8.93
CA GLN A 12 -2.75 -6.99 10.09
C GLN A 12 -1.74 -7.75 10.97
N ARG A 13 -1.79 -9.09 11.00
CA ARG A 13 -0.81 -9.93 11.72
C ARG A 13 0.46 -10.22 10.91
N GLY A 14 0.59 -9.66 9.72
CA GLY A 14 1.74 -9.89 8.85
C GLY A 14 1.79 -11.29 8.21
N ARG A 15 0.67 -12.02 8.22
CA ARG A 15 0.51 -13.35 7.59
C ARG A 15 0.06 -13.19 6.14
N MET A 16 0.97 -12.70 5.30
CA MET A 16 0.64 -12.21 3.94
C MET A 16 0.09 -13.31 3.02
N TYR A 17 0.69 -14.49 3.01
CA TYR A 17 0.23 -15.59 2.16
C TYR A 17 -1.14 -16.13 2.59
N ASP A 18 -1.37 -16.27 3.90
CA ASP A 18 -2.69 -16.68 4.40
C ASP A 18 -3.75 -15.61 4.11
N ALA A 19 -3.39 -14.33 4.23
CA ALA A 19 -4.27 -13.22 3.87
C ALA A 19 -4.59 -13.25 2.36
N LEU A 20 -3.63 -13.63 1.52
CA LEU A 20 -3.80 -13.73 0.08
C LEU A 20 -4.82 -14.83 -0.26
N GLU A 21 -4.66 -16.02 0.33
CA GLU A 21 -5.59 -17.13 0.14
C GLU A 21 -7.02 -16.75 0.58
N ALA A 22 -7.16 -16.13 1.74
CA ALA A 22 -8.46 -15.66 2.23
C ALA A 22 -9.08 -14.57 1.33
N ALA A 23 -8.26 -13.65 0.81
CA ALA A 23 -8.71 -12.60 -0.11
C ALA A 23 -9.14 -13.17 -1.47
N GLN A 24 -8.42 -14.18 -1.99
CA GLN A 24 -8.79 -14.90 -3.21
C GLN A 24 -10.12 -15.63 -3.02
N ALA A 25 -10.27 -16.39 -1.93
CA ALA A 25 -11.51 -17.06 -1.60
C ALA A 25 -12.69 -16.08 -1.45
N ALA A 26 -12.45 -14.88 -0.90
CA ALA A 26 -13.47 -13.82 -0.84
C ALA A 26 -13.93 -13.36 -2.23
N CYS A 27 -12.98 -13.19 -3.16
CA CYS A 27 -13.28 -12.82 -4.55
C CYS A 27 -14.02 -13.93 -5.30
N GLU A 28 -13.64 -15.20 -5.09
CA GLU A 28 -14.31 -16.35 -5.70
C GLU A 28 -15.74 -16.52 -5.18
N ARG A 29 -15.94 -16.33 -3.87
CA ARG A 29 -17.25 -16.44 -3.25
C ARG A 29 -18.18 -15.29 -3.64
N SER A 30 -17.63 -14.10 -3.81
CA SER A 30 -18.37 -12.87 -4.13
C SER A 30 -17.71 -12.15 -5.32
N PRO A 31 -17.80 -12.68 -6.55
CA PRO A 31 -17.08 -12.11 -7.70
C PRO A 31 -17.57 -10.73 -8.12
N LYS A 32 -18.76 -10.30 -7.66
CA LYS A 32 -19.33 -8.98 -7.89
C LYS A 32 -19.09 -7.99 -6.74
N ASP A 33 -18.34 -8.38 -5.71
CA ASP A 33 -17.99 -7.50 -4.61
C ASP A 33 -16.72 -6.70 -4.95
N PRO A 34 -16.82 -5.39 -5.25
CA PRO A 34 -15.67 -4.59 -5.64
C PRO A 34 -14.66 -4.42 -4.48
N GLN A 35 -15.11 -4.49 -3.22
CA GLN A 35 -14.22 -4.37 -2.06
C GLN A 35 -13.36 -5.61 -1.87
N ALA A 36 -13.89 -6.80 -2.20
CA ALA A 36 -13.10 -8.03 -2.21
C ALA A 36 -11.90 -7.91 -3.16
N TRP A 37 -12.15 -7.45 -4.39
CA TRP A 37 -11.11 -7.24 -5.40
C TRP A 37 -10.11 -6.16 -4.99
N ARG A 38 -10.56 -5.05 -4.41
CA ARG A 38 -9.67 -4.01 -3.88
C ARG A 38 -8.79 -4.55 -2.76
N PHE A 39 -9.33 -5.37 -1.86
CA PHE A 39 -8.56 -5.96 -0.78
C PHE A 39 -7.53 -6.98 -1.30
N LEU A 40 -7.92 -7.82 -2.25
CA LEU A 40 -6.99 -8.72 -2.95
C LEU A 40 -5.83 -7.96 -3.57
N ALA A 41 -6.11 -6.82 -4.21
CA ALA A 41 -5.07 -5.99 -4.82
C ALA A 41 -4.01 -5.54 -3.82
N ARG A 42 -4.44 -5.06 -2.64
CA ARG A 42 -3.56 -4.65 -1.54
C ARG A 42 -2.68 -5.81 -1.06
N VAL A 43 -3.29 -6.96 -0.78
CA VAL A 43 -2.57 -8.14 -0.25
C VAL A 43 -1.59 -8.74 -1.28
N ALA A 44 -1.98 -8.79 -2.55
CA ALA A 44 -1.15 -9.32 -3.64
C ALA A 44 0.21 -8.61 -3.73
N ARG A 45 0.26 -7.30 -3.47
CA ARG A 45 1.50 -6.52 -3.49
C ARG A 45 2.45 -6.93 -2.37
N HIS A 46 1.94 -7.18 -1.16
CA HIS A 46 2.75 -7.72 -0.06
C HIS A 46 3.28 -9.14 -0.33
N CYS A 47 2.66 -9.86 -1.27
CA CYS A 47 3.10 -11.18 -1.73
C CYS A 47 4.01 -11.12 -2.97
N ASN A 48 4.47 -9.93 -3.36
CA ASN A 48 5.30 -9.70 -4.55
C ASN A 48 4.61 -10.11 -5.87
N LEU A 49 3.29 -9.89 -5.95
CA LEU A 49 2.46 -10.17 -7.14
C LEU A 49 1.85 -8.87 -7.71
N PRO A 50 2.66 -7.89 -8.18
CA PRO A 50 2.16 -6.58 -8.60
C PRO A 50 1.22 -6.65 -9.81
N ALA A 51 1.45 -7.57 -10.75
CA ALA A 51 0.57 -7.76 -11.91
C ALA A 51 -0.83 -8.24 -11.49
N ALA A 52 -0.89 -9.24 -10.61
CA ALA A 52 -2.17 -9.73 -10.06
C ALA A 52 -2.88 -8.64 -9.25
N GLY A 53 -2.11 -7.82 -8.52
CA GLY A 53 -2.64 -6.66 -7.81
C GLY A 53 -3.26 -5.62 -8.74
N ALA A 54 -2.59 -5.29 -9.83
CA ALA A 54 -3.11 -4.37 -10.85
C ALA A 54 -4.39 -4.91 -11.50
N ASP A 55 -4.43 -6.19 -11.86
CA ASP A 55 -5.62 -6.84 -12.40
C ASP A 55 -6.80 -6.80 -11.42
N ALA A 56 -6.53 -7.03 -10.13
CA ALA A 56 -7.54 -6.95 -9.09
C ALA A 56 -8.09 -5.52 -8.91
N HIS A 57 -7.23 -4.48 -8.98
CA HIS A 57 -7.68 -3.09 -9.02
C HIS A 57 -8.58 -2.80 -10.23
N GLN A 58 -8.19 -3.28 -11.41
CA GLN A 58 -9.00 -3.08 -12.61
C GLN A 58 -10.37 -3.77 -12.49
N ARG A 59 -10.43 -4.97 -11.89
CA ARG A 59 -11.71 -5.64 -11.61
C ARG A 59 -12.56 -4.86 -10.62
N ALA A 60 -11.97 -4.36 -9.54
CA ALA A 60 -12.65 -3.50 -8.58
C ALA A 60 -13.24 -2.25 -9.26
N ALA A 61 -12.43 -1.55 -10.06
CA ALA A 61 -12.84 -0.35 -10.79
C ALA A 61 -13.93 -0.59 -11.84
N LYS A 62 -13.94 -1.77 -12.49
CA LYS A 62 -15.00 -2.16 -13.44
C LYS A 62 -16.34 -2.39 -12.75
N LEU A 63 -16.31 -2.89 -11.52
CA LEU A 63 -17.52 -3.13 -10.70
C LEU A 63 -18.00 -1.85 -10.01
N ASP A 64 -17.07 -1.03 -9.52
CA ASP A 64 -17.31 0.25 -8.89
C ASP A 64 -16.27 1.28 -9.39
N PRO A 65 -16.66 2.17 -10.33
CA PRO A 65 -15.76 3.18 -10.88
C PRO A 65 -15.17 4.17 -9.86
N THR A 66 -15.75 4.26 -8.65
CA THR A 66 -15.17 5.08 -7.58
C THR A 66 -13.90 4.47 -7.01
N LEU A 67 -13.71 3.15 -7.14
CA LEU A 67 -12.50 2.44 -6.76
C LEU A 67 -11.46 2.51 -7.87
N ARG A 68 -11.03 3.73 -8.19
CA ARG A 68 -10.01 4.01 -9.19
C ARG A 68 -8.73 3.22 -8.92
N PRO A 69 -8.05 2.70 -9.95
CA PRO A 69 -6.71 2.17 -9.79
C PRO A 69 -5.74 3.26 -9.32
N PRO A 70 -4.81 2.95 -8.41
CA PRO A 70 -3.85 3.90 -7.91
C PRO A 70 -2.84 4.35 -8.98
N PHE A 71 -2.35 5.58 -8.85
CA PHE A 71 -1.29 6.14 -9.66
C PHE A 71 0.06 5.59 -9.20
N ARG A 72 0.84 5.00 -10.12
CA ARG A 72 2.11 4.33 -9.82
C ARG A 72 3.27 5.03 -10.51
N LEU A 73 4.37 5.19 -9.77
CA LEU A 73 5.65 5.59 -10.32
C LEU A 73 6.63 4.42 -10.28
N SER A 74 7.61 4.41 -11.18
CA SER A 74 8.78 3.55 -10.98
C SER A 74 9.54 4.00 -9.73
N PRO A 75 10.30 3.11 -9.06
CA PRO A 75 11.13 3.50 -7.91
C PRO A 75 12.13 4.63 -8.23
N VAL A 76 12.56 4.74 -9.49
CA VAL A 76 13.44 5.83 -9.94
C VAL A 76 12.69 7.15 -10.01
N GLN A 77 11.52 7.17 -10.66
CA GLN A 77 10.67 8.38 -10.74
C GLN A 77 10.24 8.86 -9.37
N PHE A 78 9.88 7.96 -8.46
CA PHE A 78 9.50 8.32 -7.10
C PHE A 78 10.66 8.96 -6.33
N ARG A 79 11.90 8.46 -6.48
CA ARG A 79 13.08 9.08 -5.87
C ARG A 79 13.40 10.45 -6.47
N LEU A 80 13.24 10.62 -7.78
CA LEU A 80 13.43 11.93 -8.41
C LEU A 80 12.41 12.94 -7.86
N LEU A 81 11.15 12.53 -7.71
CA LEU A 81 10.11 13.33 -7.07
C LEU A 81 10.51 13.72 -5.64
N LEU A 82 11.01 12.78 -4.83
CA LEU A 82 11.48 13.08 -3.47
C LEU A 82 12.63 14.09 -3.44
N ALA A 83 13.59 13.96 -4.36
CA ALA A 83 14.71 14.88 -4.47
C ALA A 83 14.27 16.30 -4.83
N GLU A 84 13.15 16.47 -5.55
CA GLU A 84 12.58 17.78 -5.86
C GLU A 84 11.87 18.40 -4.64
N ILE A 85 11.09 17.61 -3.89
CA ILE A 85 10.26 18.15 -2.78
C ILE A 85 11.00 18.25 -1.44
N ALA A 86 12.04 17.44 -1.25
CA ALA A 86 12.76 17.29 0.01
C ALA A 86 14.25 16.97 -0.22
N PRO A 87 14.99 17.84 -0.95
CA PRO A 87 16.37 17.58 -1.39
C PRO A 87 17.35 17.34 -0.23
N GLU A 88 17.10 17.95 0.93
CA GLU A 88 18.00 17.90 2.09
C GLU A 88 17.66 16.75 3.07
N GLU A 89 16.59 16.00 2.82
CA GLU A 89 16.12 14.96 3.74
C GLU A 89 16.67 13.59 3.35
N GLU A 90 17.36 12.91 4.28
CA GLU A 90 17.80 11.53 4.07
C GLU A 90 16.63 10.56 4.31
N ILE A 91 15.81 10.37 3.29
CA ILE A 91 14.62 9.51 3.33
C ILE A 91 14.94 8.13 2.76
N GLN A 92 14.71 7.09 3.56
CA GLN A 92 14.71 5.72 3.05
C GLN A 92 13.40 5.46 2.29
N VAL A 93 13.49 4.98 1.06
CA VAL A 93 12.32 4.52 0.30
C VAL A 93 12.26 3.00 0.30
N ARG A 94 11.11 2.45 0.67
CA ARG A 94 10.78 1.04 0.49
C ARG A 94 9.43 0.95 -0.22
N PRO A 95 9.12 -0.15 -0.93
CA PRO A 95 7.77 -0.35 -1.44
C PRO A 95 6.80 -0.44 -0.25
N LEU A 96 6.93 -1.49 0.57
CA LEU A 96 5.98 -1.83 1.63
C LEU A 96 6.68 -2.13 2.96
N PRO A 97 5.97 -2.03 4.10
CA PRO A 97 6.42 -2.59 5.37
C PRO A 97 6.74 -4.08 5.23
N SER A 98 7.88 -4.50 5.78
CA SER A 98 8.23 -5.92 5.77
C SER A 98 7.33 -6.72 6.73
N PRO A 99 7.08 -8.03 6.47
CA PRO A 99 6.31 -8.85 7.39
C PRO A 99 6.85 -8.88 8.82
N GLY A 100 8.18 -8.74 8.99
CA GLY A 100 8.81 -8.63 10.30
C GLY A 100 8.43 -7.34 11.04
N GLN A 101 8.45 -6.20 10.34
CA GLN A 101 8.00 -4.92 10.92
C GLN A 101 6.51 -4.96 11.28
N ILE A 102 5.70 -5.62 10.46
CA ILE A 102 4.26 -5.74 10.71
C ILE A 102 3.98 -6.58 11.94
N ARG A 103 4.65 -7.74 12.08
CA ARG A 103 4.58 -8.54 13.30
C ARG A 103 5.10 -7.82 14.54
N ALA A 104 5.99 -6.84 14.36
CA ALA A 104 6.46 -5.97 15.44
C ALA A 104 5.51 -4.79 15.74
N GLY A 105 4.36 -4.70 15.07
CA GLY A 105 3.30 -3.72 15.36
C GLY A 105 3.17 -2.58 14.35
N LEU A 106 4.00 -2.54 13.30
CA LEU A 106 3.79 -1.57 12.22
C LEU A 106 2.57 -1.95 11.38
N LEU A 107 1.72 -0.99 11.03
CA LEU A 107 0.57 -1.28 10.17
C LEU A 107 1.05 -1.70 8.76
N PRO A 108 0.42 -2.70 8.12
CA PRO A 108 0.78 -3.07 6.75
C PRO A 108 0.60 -1.95 5.72
N ASP A 109 -0.38 -1.07 5.95
CA ASP A 109 -0.71 0.10 5.17
C ASP A 109 -0.06 1.39 5.71
N ALA A 110 0.91 1.28 6.61
CA ALA A 110 1.71 2.42 7.02
C ALA A 110 2.39 3.07 5.81
N GLU A 111 2.18 4.36 5.63
CA GLU A 111 2.79 5.17 4.57
C GLU A 111 4.17 5.67 4.95
N VAL A 112 4.39 5.83 6.26
CA VAL A 112 5.66 6.25 6.85
C VAL A 112 5.97 5.47 8.11
N ALA A 113 7.25 5.23 8.36
CA ALA A 113 7.76 4.75 9.64
C ALA A 113 8.99 5.56 10.04
N ARG A 114 9.15 5.77 11.35
CA ARG A 114 10.35 6.35 11.94
C ARG A 114 11.06 5.32 12.79
N ASP A 115 12.35 5.13 12.54
CA ASP A 115 13.18 4.32 13.42
C ASP A 115 13.46 5.10 14.72
N PRO A 116 13.03 4.61 15.90
CA PRO A 116 13.21 5.34 17.16
C PRO A 116 14.68 5.48 17.57
N GLY A 117 15.54 4.55 17.13
CA GLY A 117 16.95 4.54 17.51
C GLY A 117 17.81 5.45 16.63
N SER A 118 17.59 5.42 15.32
CA SER A 118 18.38 6.20 14.36
C SER A 118 17.70 7.49 13.91
N GLY A 119 16.42 7.70 14.25
CA GLY A 119 15.61 8.81 13.75
C GLY A 119 15.28 8.73 12.25
N ARG A 120 15.70 7.66 11.57
CA ARG A 120 15.61 7.52 10.11
C ARG A 120 14.15 7.40 9.68
N VAL A 121 13.78 8.18 8.68
CA VAL A 121 12.44 8.18 8.09
C VAL A 121 12.40 7.19 6.94
N THR A 122 11.41 6.31 6.94
CA THR A 122 11.13 5.40 5.82
C THR A 122 9.77 5.74 5.23
N LEU A 123 9.72 6.11 3.95
CA LEU A 123 8.49 6.19 3.19
C LEU A 123 8.22 4.86 2.48
N PHE A 124 6.96 4.44 2.54
CA PHE A 124 6.45 3.26 1.84
C PHE A 124 5.73 3.68 0.57
N GLN A 125 6.50 3.75 -0.52
CA GLN A 125 6.05 4.22 -1.83
C GLN A 125 4.73 3.57 -2.23
N ASP A 126 4.65 2.25 -2.10
CA ASP A 126 3.52 1.48 -2.56
C ASP A 126 2.23 1.88 -1.83
N ASN A 127 2.32 2.14 -0.52
CA ASN A 127 1.19 2.56 0.31
C ASN A 127 0.80 4.02 0.03
N LEU A 128 1.76 4.93 -0.13
CA LEU A 128 1.50 6.32 -0.51
C LEU A 128 0.73 6.42 -1.82
N GLU A 129 1.15 5.64 -2.81
CA GLU A 129 0.49 5.56 -4.11
C GLU A 129 -0.90 4.90 -4.04
N GLU A 130 -1.16 4.01 -3.08
CA GLU A 130 -2.47 3.37 -2.90
C GLU A 130 -3.60 4.38 -2.61
N GLY A 131 -3.25 5.49 -1.96
CA GLY A 131 -4.14 6.60 -1.65
C GLY A 131 -4.21 7.69 -2.72
N SER A 132 -3.47 7.56 -3.83
CA SER A 132 -3.31 8.62 -4.83
C SER A 132 -3.68 8.13 -6.23
N PHE A 133 -4.35 8.99 -7.00
CA PHE A 133 -4.89 8.65 -8.33
C PHE A 133 -4.37 9.59 -9.43
N SER A 134 -3.47 10.51 -9.09
CA SER A 134 -2.72 11.34 -10.04
C SER A 134 -1.37 11.75 -9.44
N LEU A 135 -0.48 12.31 -10.28
CA LEU A 135 0.79 12.87 -9.80
C LEU A 135 0.58 14.00 -8.79
N ALA A 136 -0.39 14.89 -9.04
CA ALA A 136 -0.68 16.01 -8.14
C ALA A 136 -1.15 15.52 -6.77
N GLU A 137 -2.08 14.55 -6.74
CA GLU A 137 -2.55 13.93 -5.50
C GLU A 137 -1.41 13.21 -4.76
N LEU A 138 -0.51 12.53 -5.49
CA LEU A 138 0.66 11.88 -4.88
C LEU A 138 1.62 12.89 -4.25
N LEU A 139 1.91 13.99 -4.95
CA LEU A 139 2.77 15.07 -4.44
C LEU A 139 2.21 15.67 -3.14
N GLU A 140 0.92 16.00 -3.12
CA GLU A 140 0.24 16.49 -1.92
C GLU A 140 0.29 15.48 -0.78
N HIS A 141 0.10 14.20 -1.10
CA HIS A 141 0.09 13.12 -0.11
C HIS A 141 1.46 12.92 0.54
N VAL A 142 2.52 12.91 -0.28
CA VAL A 142 3.90 12.80 0.20
C VAL A 142 4.30 14.03 1.02
N ALA A 143 3.99 15.24 0.55
CA ALA A 143 4.31 16.48 1.28
C ALA A 143 3.66 16.53 2.67
N ARG A 144 2.41 16.04 2.78
CA ARG A 144 1.70 15.93 4.06
C ARG A 144 2.40 14.97 5.02
N ASN A 145 2.71 13.76 4.57
CA ASN A 145 3.43 12.76 5.37
C ASN A 145 4.80 13.30 5.83
N LEU A 146 5.55 13.97 4.96
CA LEU A 146 6.82 14.57 5.33
C LEU A 146 6.68 15.70 6.36
N THR A 147 5.58 16.46 6.32
CA THR A 147 5.31 17.51 7.31
C THR A 147 4.95 16.94 8.68
N GLU A 148 4.16 15.87 8.71
CA GLU A 148 3.79 15.16 9.94
C GLU A 148 5.01 14.56 10.63
N VAL A 149 5.97 14.06 9.86
CA VAL A 149 7.22 13.48 10.38
C VAL A 149 8.18 14.53 10.96
N LYS A 150 8.02 15.80 10.59
CA LYS A 150 8.83 16.93 11.11
C LYS A 150 8.37 17.45 12.47
N ARG A 151 7.16 17.09 12.91
CA ARG A 151 6.59 17.48 14.21
C ARG A 151 7.00 16.52 15.31
#